data_AF-A0A377BW01-F1
#
_entry.id   AF-A0A377BW01-F1
#
_cell.length_a   1.000
_cell.length_b   1.000
_cell.length_c   1.000
_cell.angle_alpha   90.00
_cell.angle_beta   90.00
_cell.angle_gamma   90.00
#
_symmetry.space_group_name_H-M   'P 1'
#
loop_
_entity.id
_entity.type
_entity.pdbx_description
1 polymer ?
#
loop_
_entity_poly.entity_id
_entity_poly.type
_entity_poly.pdbx_seq_one_letter_code
_entity_poly.pdbx_strand_id
1 'polypeptide(L)'
;MLGFITDAGGRTSHTSIMARSLELPAIVGTGSVTSQVKNDDYLILDAVNNQVYVNPTNEVIDKMRAVQEQVASEKAELAKLKDLPAITLDGHQVEVCANIGTVRDVEGAERNGAEGVGLYRTEFLFMDRDALPTEEEQFAAYKAVAEACGSQAVIVRTMDIGGDKELPYMNFPKEENPFLAGALSVSQWIVKRSCAISSALSCVPRLSVNAHYVPDDHLC
;
A
#
# COMPACT_ATOMS: atom_id res chain seq x y z
N MET A 1 -17.82 -1.75 3.37
CA MET A 1 -17.12 -2.21 4.58
C MET A 1 -16.47 -0.99 5.23
N LEU A 2 -16.65 -0.77 6.54
CA LEU A 2 -16.15 0.44 7.24
C LEU A 2 -14.81 0.23 7.97
N GLY A 3 -14.33 -1.01 8.02
CA GLY A 3 -13.14 -1.44 8.75
C GLY A 3 -13.19 -2.94 8.97
N PHE A 4 -12.13 -3.52 9.52
CA PHE A 4 -12.09 -4.95 9.82
C PHE A 4 -11.22 -5.28 11.03
N ILE A 5 -11.46 -6.45 11.62
CA ILE A 5 -10.71 -6.98 12.76
C ILE A 5 -10.36 -8.43 12.48
N THR A 6 -9.12 -8.86 12.73
CA THR A 6 -8.68 -10.24 12.49
C THR A 6 -7.93 -10.83 13.67
N ASP A 7 -8.14 -12.14 13.91
CA ASP A 7 -7.44 -12.87 14.97
C ASP A 7 -5.97 -13.09 14.69
N ALA A 8 -5.66 -13.36 13.42
CA ALA A 8 -4.30 -13.52 12.94
C ALA A 8 -3.87 -12.28 12.14
N GLY A 9 -2.56 -12.10 12.01
CA GLY A 9 -1.95 -10.99 11.29
C GLY A 9 -1.09 -10.11 12.20
N GLY A 10 -0.21 -9.34 11.57
CA GLY A 10 0.68 -8.41 12.26
C GLY A 10 0.62 -7.03 11.64
N ARG A 11 1.16 -6.02 12.33
CA ARG A 11 1.18 -4.62 11.86
C ARG A 11 1.80 -4.45 10.46
N THR A 12 2.70 -5.35 10.09
CA THR A 12 3.44 -5.36 8.82
C THR A 12 2.90 -6.38 7.81
N SER A 13 1.79 -7.07 8.10
CA SER A 13 1.20 -8.03 7.16
C SER A 13 0.61 -7.33 5.94
N HIS A 14 0.46 -8.08 4.85
CA HIS A 14 -0.12 -7.58 3.61
C HIS A 14 -1.49 -6.92 3.84
N THR A 15 -2.39 -7.60 4.53
CA THR A 15 -3.73 -7.12 4.87
C THR A 15 -3.70 -5.80 5.65
N SER A 16 -2.77 -5.65 6.61
CA SER A 16 -2.61 -4.42 7.38
C SER A 16 -2.09 -3.26 6.54
N ILE A 17 -1.22 -3.53 5.57
CA ILE A 17 -0.71 -2.48 4.68
C ILE A 17 -1.80 -2.05 3.70
N MET A 18 -2.57 -2.99 3.16
CA MET A 18 -3.72 -2.67 2.30
C MET A 18 -4.76 -1.82 3.00
N ALA A 19 -5.08 -2.12 4.27
CA ALA A 19 -6.03 -1.32 5.05
C ALA A 19 -5.65 0.16 5.09
N ARG A 20 -4.34 0.45 5.22
CA ARG A 20 -3.84 1.83 5.24
C ARG A 20 -4.02 2.52 3.90
N SER A 21 -3.69 1.85 2.79
CA SER A 21 -3.88 2.40 1.45
C SER A 21 -5.37 2.66 1.16
N LEU A 22 -6.27 1.83 1.69
CA LEU A 22 -7.71 2.00 1.56
C LEU A 22 -8.33 2.98 2.56
N GLU A 23 -7.53 3.62 3.42
CA GLU A 23 -7.99 4.47 4.53
C GLU A 23 -9.04 3.77 5.44
N LEU A 24 -8.96 2.44 5.57
CA LEU A 24 -9.86 1.65 6.40
C LEU A 24 -9.23 1.38 7.79
N PRO A 25 -9.94 1.67 8.90
CA PRO A 25 -9.48 1.29 10.22
C PRO A 25 -9.42 -0.23 10.34
N ALA A 26 -8.30 -0.74 10.85
CA ALA A 26 -8.07 -2.17 11.02
C ALA A 26 -7.30 -2.47 12.30
N ILE A 27 -7.75 -3.48 13.04
CA ILE A 27 -7.01 -4.08 14.16
C ILE A 27 -6.74 -5.53 13.80
N VAL A 28 -5.48 -5.95 13.85
CA VAL A 28 -5.09 -7.32 13.52
C VAL A 28 -4.38 -7.97 14.70
N GLY A 29 -4.44 -9.29 14.79
CA GLY A 29 -3.77 -10.05 15.84
C GLY A 29 -4.53 -10.07 17.17
N THR A 30 -5.87 -9.98 17.15
CA THR A 30 -6.70 -10.02 18.37
C THR A 30 -6.73 -11.39 19.05
N GLY A 31 -6.36 -12.46 18.33
CA GLY A 31 -6.34 -13.85 18.78
C GLY A 31 -7.71 -14.51 19.02
N SER A 32 -8.73 -13.76 19.46
CA SER A 32 -10.04 -14.32 19.84
C SER A 32 -11.26 -13.44 19.55
N VAL A 33 -11.16 -12.42 18.69
CA VAL A 33 -12.31 -11.59 18.31
C VAL A 33 -13.41 -12.42 17.66
N THR A 34 -13.07 -13.43 16.86
CA THR A 34 -14.08 -14.25 16.15
C THR A 34 -14.90 -15.15 17.09
N SER A 35 -14.38 -15.43 18.30
CA SER A 35 -15.14 -16.18 19.33
C SER A 35 -15.93 -15.26 20.27
N GLN A 36 -15.58 -13.98 20.34
CA GLN A 36 -16.22 -12.98 21.20
C GLN A 36 -17.35 -12.21 20.50
N VAL A 37 -17.28 -12.07 19.17
CA VAL A 37 -18.23 -11.30 18.35
C VAL A 37 -19.14 -12.23 17.57
N LYS A 38 -20.44 -11.91 17.52
CA LYS A 38 -21.43 -12.61 16.72
C LYS A 38 -21.81 -11.79 15.49
N ASN A 39 -22.35 -12.46 14.48
CA ASN A 39 -22.97 -11.77 13.36
C ASN A 39 -24.09 -10.85 13.87
N ASP A 40 -24.21 -9.68 13.26
CA ASP A 40 -25.15 -8.60 13.59
C ASP A 40 -24.90 -7.89 14.94
N ASP A 41 -23.79 -8.15 15.64
CA ASP A 41 -23.38 -7.34 16.79
C ASP A 41 -22.99 -5.91 16.36
N TYR A 42 -23.35 -4.92 17.18
CA TYR A 42 -22.95 -3.54 16.97
C TYR A 42 -21.52 -3.33 17.49
N LEU A 43 -20.62 -2.90 16.62
CA LEU A 43 -19.20 -2.76 16.94
C LEU A 43 -18.74 -1.31 16.77
N ILE A 44 -17.91 -0.85 17.71
CA ILE A 44 -17.07 0.33 17.49
C ILE A 44 -15.62 -0.14 17.43
N LEU A 45 -14.97 0.17 16.32
CA LEU A 45 -13.56 -0.11 16.07
C LEU A 45 -12.74 1.15 16.34
N ASP A 46 -12.08 1.21 17.50
CA ASP A 46 -11.14 2.27 17.84
C ASP A 46 -9.71 1.82 17.49
N ALA A 47 -9.33 2.06 16.24
CA ALA A 47 -7.97 1.78 15.77
C ALA A 47 -6.92 2.78 16.27
N VAL A 48 -7.31 3.86 16.95
CA VAL A 48 -6.39 4.86 17.53
C VAL A 48 -5.89 4.38 18.89
N ASN A 49 -6.82 3.98 19.76
CA ASN A 49 -6.49 3.47 21.10
C ASN A 49 -6.38 1.94 21.15
N ASN A 50 -6.51 1.27 20.00
CA ASN A 50 -6.43 -0.19 19.85
C ASN A 50 -7.48 -0.94 20.70
N GLN A 51 -8.73 -0.49 20.64
CA GLN A 51 -9.85 -1.03 21.41
C GLN A 51 -11.03 -1.40 20.50
N VAL A 52 -11.73 -2.48 20.86
CA VAL A 52 -12.95 -2.94 20.18
C VAL A 52 -14.06 -3.00 21.20
N TYR A 53 -15.16 -2.29 20.91
CA TYR A 53 -16.35 -2.29 21.76
C TYR A 53 -17.44 -3.11 21.12
N VAL A 54 -17.89 -4.16 21.81
CA VAL A 54 -18.97 -5.05 21.37
C VAL A 54 -20.26 -4.69 22.10
N ASN A 55 -21.30 -4.36 21.34
CA ASN A 55 -22.59 -3.86 21.82
C ASN A 55 -22.43 -2.77 22.90
N PRO A 56 -21.69 -1.67 22.62
CA PRO A 56 -21.46 -0.59 23.56
C PRO A 56 -22.75 0.08 24.04
N THR A 57 -22.71 0.61 25.26
CA THR A 57 -23.77 1.47 25.80
C THR A 57 -23.79 2.81 25.07
N ASN A 58 -24.93 3.52 25.11
CA ASN A 58 -25.05 4.86 24.51
C ASN A 58 -24.00 5.85 25.04
N GLU A 59 -23.64 5.76 26.32
CA GLU A 59 -22.56 6.60 26.89
C GLU A 59 -21.20 6.37 26.22
N VAL A 60 -20.89 5.11 25.88
CA VAL A 60 -19.66 4.77 25.15
C VAL A 60 -19.76 5.25 23.71
N ILE A 61 -20.91 5.09 23.05
CA ILE A 61 -21.14 5.58 21.69
C ILE A 61 -20.90 7.09 21.62
N ASP A 62 -21.42 7.87 22.56
CA ASP A 62 -21.25 9.33 22.57
C ASP A 62 -19.80 9.75 22.84
N LYS A 63 -19.09 9.05 23.74
CA LYS A 63 -17.63 9.26 23.93
C LYS A 63 -16.86 8.98 22.65
N MET A 64 -17.17 7.89 21.96
CA MET A 64 -16.49 7.50 20.73
C MET A 64 -16.80 8.45 19.56
N ARG A 65 -17.99 9.05 19.53
CA ARG A 65 -18.29 10.14 18.60
C ARG A 65 -17.41 11.37 18.83
N ALA A 66 -17.14 11.73 20.09
CA ALA A 66 -16.23 12.82 20.39
C ALA A 66 -14.78 12.53 19.93
N VAL A 67 -14.32 11.28 20.10
CA VAL A 67 -13.01 10.83 19.57
C VAL A 67 -12.99 10.91 18.04
N GLN A 68 -14.06 10.48 17.37
CA GLN A 68 -14.19 10.58 15.91
C GLN A 68 -14.11 12.03 15.42
N GLU A 69 -14.78 12.96 16.11
CA GLU A 69 -14.74 14.39 15.81
C GLU A 69 -13.32 14.96 15.95
N GLN A 70 -12.61 14.57 17.00
CA GLN A 70 -11.21 14.96 17.21
C GLN A 70 -10.32 14.49 16.07
N VAL A 71 -10.42 13.21 15.68
CA VAL A 71 -9.66 12.64 14.55
C VAL A 71 -9.98 13.38 13.24
N ALA A 72 -11.25 13.74 13.02
CA ALA A 72 -11.66 14.51 11.85
C ALA A 72 -11.06 15.93 11.86
N SER A 73 -11.06 16.60 13.01
CA SER A 73 -10.45 17.92 13.18
C SER A 73 -8.93 17.88 12.98
N GLU A 74 -8.24 16.87 13.51
CA GLU A 74 -6.81 16.67 13.30
C GLU A 74 -6.48 16.44 11.81
N LYS A 75 -7.28 15.62 11.12
CA LYS A 75 -7.14 15.43 9.66
C LYS A 75 -7.33 16.74 8.89
N ALA A 76 -8.28 17.58 9.31
CA ALA A 76 -8.53 18.88 8.70
C ALA A 76 -7.38 19.88 8.95
N GLU A 77 -6.74 19.84 10.11
CA GLU A 77 -5.56 20.67 10.39
C GLU A 77 -4.35 20.23 9.56
N LEU A 78 -4.10 18.91 9.50
CA LEU A 78 -3.02 18.35 8.70
C LEU A 78 -3.21 18.61 7.20
N ALA A 79 -4.45 18.62 6.71
CA ALA A 79 -4.74 18.95 5.32
C ALA A 79 -4.28 20.36 4.91
N LYS A 80 -4.08 21.30 5.85
CA LYS A 80 -3.52 22.62 5.56
C LYS A 80 -2.03 22.57 5.20
N LEU A 81 -1.33 21.50 5.60
CA LEU A 81 0.09 21.30 5.33
C LEU A 81 0.34 20.68 3.95
N LYS A 82 -0.72 20.27 3.24
CA LYS A 82 -0.65 19.54 1.97
C LYS A 82 0.30 20.17 0.94
N ASP A 83 0.24 21.50 0.78
CA ASP A 83 0.98 22.21 -0.26
C ASP A 83 2.31 22.80 0.27
N LEU A 84 2.67 22.54 1.53
CA LEU A 84 3.91 23.03 2.12
C LEU A 84 5.04 22.02 1.88
N PRO A 85 6.25 22.51 1.55
CA PRO A 85 7.40 21.62 1.42
C PRO A 85 7.78 21.02 2.77
N ALA A 86 8.25 19.77 2.76
CA ALA A 86 8.71 19.10 3.97
C ALA A 86 10.11 19.59 4.39
N ILE A 87 10.14 20.68 5.17
CA ILE A 87 11.36 21.32 5.68
C ILE A 87 11.37 21.27 7.21
N THR A 88 12.48 20.83 7.79
CA THR A 88 12.70 20.80 9.23
C THR A 88 12.86 22.21 9.82
N LEU A 89 12.75 22.36 11.15
CA LEU A 89 12.90 23.66 11.83
C LEU A 89 14.27 24.32 11.63
N ASP A 90 15.30 23.53 11.31
CA ASP A 90 16.66 23.96 11.01
C ASP A 90 16.94 24.09 9.50
N GLY A 91 15.92 23.94 8.64
CA GLY A 91 16.00 24.25 7.21
C GLY A 91 16.42 23.10 6.29
N HIS A 92 16.42 21.86 6.76
CA HIS A 92 16.72 20.69 5.92
C HIS A 92 15.46 20.21 5.20
N GLN A 93 15.53 20.14 3.86
CA GLN A 93 14.43 19.65 3.03
C GLN A 93 14.56 18.14 2.82
N VAL A 94 13.44 17.42 2.95
CA VAL A 94 13.32 15.99 2.65
C VAL A 94 12.15 15.77 1.72
N GLU A 95 12.22 14.75 0.86
CA GLU A 95 11.09 14.40 0.00
C GLU A 95 10.11 13.49 0.75
N VAL A 96 8.82 13.82 0.68
CA VAL A 96 7.75 13.01 1.28
C VAL A 96 6.89 12.41 0.17
N CYS A 97 7.16 11.14 -0.12
CA CYS A 97 6.51 10.41 -1.20
C CYS A 97 5.55 9.33 -0.69
N ALA A 98 4.57 8.96 -1.51
CA ALA A 98 3.60 7.92 -1.19
C ALA A 98 4.09 6.52 -1.59
N ASN A 99 3.62 5.52 -0.83
CA ASN A 99 3.73 4.11 -1.20
C ASN A 99 2.40 3.66 -1.78
N ILE A 100 2.40 3.17 -3.03
CA ILE A 100 1.18 2.77 -3.75
C ILE A 100 1.24 1.31 -4.18
N GLY A 101 0.07 0.69 -4.35
CA GLY A 101 -0.08 -0.66 -4.91
C GLY A 101 -0.88 -0.68 -6.22
N THR A 102 -1.73 0.33 -6.44
CA THR A 102 -2.57 0.47 -7.63
C THR A 102 -2.67 1.93 -8.06
N VAL A 103 -3.14 2.18 -9.28
CA VAL A 103 -3.42 3.55 -9.77
C VAL A 103 -4.42 4.31 -8.89
N ARG A 104 -5.32 3.60 -8.19
CA ARG A 104 -6.32 4.22 -7.30
C ARG A 104 -5.70 4.88 -6.08
N ASP A 105 -4.52 4.42 -5.67
CA ASP A 105 -3.81 4.98 -4.52
C ASP A 105 -3.14 6.32 -4.86
N VAL A 106 -2.97 6.66 -6.15
CA VAL A 106 -2.41 7.93 -6.60
C VAL A 106 -3.31 9.09 -6.17
N GLU A 107 -4.63 8.94 -6.28
CA GLU A 107 -5.58 9.97 -5.82
C GLU A 107 -5.43 10.22 -4.31
N GLY A 108 -5.22 9.16 -3.52
CA GLY A 108 -4.93 9.28 -2.09
C GLY A 108 -3.60 9.97 -1.82
N ALA A 109 -2.57 9.67 -2.60
CA ALA A 109 -1.26 10.32 -2.51
C ALA A 109 -1.35 11.83 -2.77
N GLU A 110 -2.02 12.23 -3.85
CA GLU A 110 -2.25 13.63 -4.21
C GLU A 110 -3.08 14.36 -3.15
N ARG A 111 -4.11 13.69 -2.60
CA ARG A 111 -4.97 14.28 -1.56
C ARG A 111 -4.19 14.58 -0.28
N ASN A 112 -3.15 13.80 0.01
CA ASN A 112 -2.30 13.95 1.19
C ASN A 112 -1.01 14.74 0.93
N GLY A 113 -0.83 15.31 -0.27
CA GLY A 113 0.31 16.19 -0.57
C GLY A 113 1.63 15.45 -0.81
N ALA A 114 1.56 14.22 -1.33
CA ALA A 114 2.77 13.49 -1.70
C ALA A 114 3.53 14.22 -2.82
N GLU A 115 4.85 14.35 -2.66
CA GLU A 115 5.75 14.98 -3.64
C GLU A 115 6.11 14.02 -4.80
N GLY A 116 5.68 12.75 -4.68
CA GLY A 116 5.75 11.73 -5.72
C GLY A 116 5.46 10.34 -5.15
N VAL A 117 5.86 9.31 -5.89
CA VAL A 117 5.71 7.91 -5.49
C VAL A 117 7.07 7.32 -5.17
N GLY A 118 7.31 7.08 -3.88
CA GLY A 118 8.58 6.55 -3.37
C GLY A 118 8.66 5.02 -3.44
N LEU A 119 7.53 4.35 -3.58
CA LEU A 119 7.46 2.91 -3.77
C LEU A 119 6.14 2.51 -4.44
N TYR A 120 6.22 2.10 -5.70
CA TYR A 120 5.13 1.39 -6.36
C TYR A 120 5.36 -0.13 -6.24
N ARG A 121 4.48 -0.77 -5.46
CA ARG A 121 4.41 -2.21 -5.25
C ARG A 121 3.68 -2.90 -6.40
N THR A 122 4.44 -3.57 -7.25
CA THR A 122 3.88 -4.21 -8.45
C THR A 122 3.23 -5.56 -8.16
N GLU A 123 3.39 -6.14 -6.97
CA GLU A 123 2.88 -7.49 -6.64
C GLU A 123 1.37 -7.58 -6.78
N PHE A 124 0.65 -6.48 -6.51
CA PHE A 124 -0.80 -6.42 -6.63
C PHE A 124 -1.30 -6.67 -8.06
N LEU A 125 -0.49 -6.39 -9.08
CA LEU A 125 -0.82 -6.70 -10.48
C LEU A 125 -0.81 -8.21 -10.76
N PHE A 126 -0.08 -8.98 -9.96
CA PHE A 126 0.07 -10.42 -10.07
C PHE A 126 -0.88 -11.19 -9.15
N MET A 127 -1.38 -10.53 -8.10
CA MET A 127 -2.35 -11.07 -7.17
C MET A 127 -3.77 -11.02 -7.77
N ASP A 128 -4.65 -11.91 -7.31
CA ASP A 128 -6.07 -11.98 -7.73
C ASP A 128 -6.28 -12.26 -9.25
N ARG A 129 -5.42 -13.12 -9.83
CA ARG A 129 -5.54 -13.60 -11.21
C ARG A 129 -5.19 -15.08 -11.30
N ASP A 130 -5.61 -15.73 -12.39
CA ASP A 130 -5.31 -17.14 -12.68
C ASP A 130 -4.04 -17.35 -13.51
N ALA A 131 -3.40 -16.27 -13.97
CA ALA A 131 -2.21 -16.32 -14.81
C ALA A 131 -1.32 -15.08 -14.62
N LEU A 132 -0.04 -15.22 -15.00
CA LEU A 132 0.90 -14.09 -15.03
C LEU A 132 0.41 -13.01 -16.01
N PRO A 133 0.45 -11.73 -15.63
CA PRO A 133 0.12 -10.63 -16.51
C PRO A 133 1.15 -10.54 -17.64
N THR A 134 0.64 -10.32 -18.84
CA THR A 134 1.45 -10.11 -20.04
C THR A 134 2.25 -8.80 -19.95
N GLU A 135 3.27 -8.64 -20.78
CA GLU A 135 4.03 -7.39 -20.86
C GLU A 135 3.11 -6.19 -21.15
N GLU A 136 2.15 -6.33 -22.05
CA GLU A 136 1.23 -5.24 -22.40
C GLU A 136 0.29 -4.87 -21.25
N GLU A 137 -0.14 -5.84 -20.43
CA GLU A 137 -0.92 -5.56 -19.22
C GLU A 137 -0.07 -4.84 -18.16
N GLN A 138 1.19 -5.26 -17.99
CA GLN A 138 2.14 -4.57 -17.11
C GLN A 138 2.42 -3.14 -17.60
N PHE A 139 2.71 -2.98 -18.88
CA PHE A 139 2.92 -1.67 -19.49
C PHE A 139 1.72 -0.76 -19.30
N ALA A 140 0.49 -1.24 -19.55
CA ALA A 140 -0.73 -0.47 -19.37
C ALA A 140 -0.93 -0.02 -17.91
N ALA A 141 -0.68 -0.92 -16.95
CA ALA A 141 -0.77 -0.60 -15.53
C ALA A 141 0.27 0.46 -15.10
N TYR A 142 1.52 0.28 -15.49
CA TYR A 142 2.60 1.22 -15.16
C TYR A 142 2.40 2.56 -15.84
N LYS A 143 1.90 2.56 -17.09
CA LYS A 143 1.57 3.76 -17.84
C LYS A 143 0.46 4.55 -17.15
N ALA A 144 -0.59 3.88 -16.70
CA ALA A 144 -1.69 4.52 -15.99
C ALA A 144 -1.22 5.21 -14.69
N VAL A 145 -0.29 4.60 -13.95
CA VAL A 145 0.31 5.21 -12.76
C VAL A 145 1.19 6.40 -13.13
N ALA A 146 2.07 6.25 -14.12
CA ALA A 146 2.97 7.32 -14.56
C ALA A 146 2.19 8.54 -15.08
N GLU A 147 1.12 8.32 -15.86
CA GLU A 147 0.24 9.39 -16.35
C GLU A 147 -0.55 10.04 -15.21
N ALA A 148 -1.02 9.27 -14.23
CA ALA A 148 -1.73 9.78 -13.07
C ALA A 148 -0.84 10.64 -12.16
N CYS A 149 0.44 10.30 -12.02
CA CYS A 149 1.41 11.09 -11.24
C CYS A 149 1.91 12.37 -11.95
N GLY A 150 1.57 12.56 -13.22
CA GLY A 150 1.95 13.75 -13.99
C GLY A 150 3.46 13.96 -14.06
N SER A 151 3.96 15.06 -13.49
CA SER A 151 5.40 15.39 -13.47
C SER A 151 6.17 14.75 -12.32
N GLN A 152 5.49 14.06 -11.40
CA GLN A 152 6.14 13.50 -10.21
C GLN A 152 6.86 12.20 -10.52
N ALA A 153 7.97 11.96 -9.81
CA ALA A 153 8.75 10.73 -9.95
C ALA A 153 7.99 9.52 -9.39
N VAL A 154 8.14 8.37 -10.04
CA VAL A 154 7.57 7.09 -9.61
C VAL A 154 8.66 6.04 -9.52
N ILE A 155 8.94 5.58 -8.30
CA ILE A 155 9.90 4.50 -8.06
C ILE A 155 9.17 3.16 -8.14
N VAL A 156 9.31 2.49 -9.29
CA VAL A 156 8.71 1.17 -9.53
C VAL A 156 9.59 0.08 -8.93
N ARG A 157 9.05 -0.69 -7.98
CA ARG A 157 9.71 -1.89 -7.48
C ARG A 157 9.30 -3.09 -8.35
N THR A 158 10.27 -3.84 -8.82
CA THR A 158 10.00 -5.13 -9.47
C THR A 158 9.26 -6.07 -8.51
N MET A 159 8.57 -7.05 -9.08
CA MET A 159 7.78 -8.02 -8.32
C MET A 159 8.61 -8.66 -7.18
N ASP A 160 8.18 -8.45 -5.94
CA ASP A 160 8.71 -9.10 -4.73
C ASP A 160 7.64 -10.06 -4.16
N ILE A 161 7.63 -11.27 -4.71
CA ILE A 161 6.74 -12.39 -4.33
C ILE A 161 7.53 -13.43 -3.55
N GLY A 162 6.93 -14.00 -2.50
CA GLY A 162 7.58 -14.86 -1.50
C GLY A 162 7.00 -14.60 -0.11
N GLY A 163 7.40 -15.40 0.89
CA GLY A 163 6.84 -15.27 2.25
C GLY A 163 5.39 -15.73 2.34
N ASP A 164 4.51 -14.82 2.78
CA ASP A 164 3.07 -15.03 2.93
C ASP A 164 2.26 -14.84 1.63
N LYS A 165 2.94 -14.48 0.52
CA LYS A 165 2.29 -14.17 -0.76
C LYS A 165 2.27 -15.40 -1.68
N GLU A 166 1.13 -16.08 -1.76
CA GLU A 166 0.96 -17.21 -2.69
C GLU A 166 0.44 -16.75 -4.05
N LEU A 167 1.05 -17.25 -5.13
CA LEU A 167 0.49 -17.20 -6.48
C LEU A 167 0.07 -18.62 -6.88
N PRO A 168 -1.22 -18.98 -6.77
CA PRO A 168 -1.69 -20.35 -7.00
C PRO A 168 -1.27 -20.93 -8.36
N TYR A 169 -1.24 -20.09 -9.40
CA TYR A 169 -0.88 -20.48 -10.76
C TYR A 169 0.62 -20.68 -11.01
N MET A 170 1.49 -20.30 -10.07
CA MET A 170 2.95 -20.46 -10.20
C MET A 170 3.46 -21.79 -9.63
N ASN A 171 2.61 -22.55 -8.93
CA ASN A 171 2.94 -23.85 -8.32
C ASN A 171 4.28 -23.84 -7.59
N PHE A 172 4.48 -22.87 -6.69
CA PHE A 172 5.68 -22.82 -5.87
C PHE A 172 5.75 -24.05 -4.95
N PRO A 173 6.95 -24.65 -4.77
CA PRO A 173 7.11 -25.72 -3.79
C PRO A 173 6.83 -25.18 -2.38
N LYS A 174 6.14 -25.96 -1.55
CA LYS A 174 5.93 -25.60 -0.14
C LYS A 174 7.24 -25.72 0.62
N GLU A 175 7.62 -24.65 1.31
CA GLU A 175 8.83 -24.57 2.12
C GLU A 175 8.47 -24.41 3.61
N GLU A 176 9.29 -24.97 4.51
CA GLU A 176 9.06 -24.87 5.96
C GLU A 176 9.14 -23.42 6.48
N ASN A 177 9.97 -22.58 5.84
CA ASN A 177 10.09 -21.16 6.19
C ASN A 177 10.03 -20.25 4.95
N PRO A 178 8.82 -19.79 4.58
CA PRO A 178 8.62 -18.95 3.41
C PRO A 178 9.35 -17.60 3.46
N PHE A 179 9.69 -17.09 4.65
CA PHE A 179 10.34 -15.79 4.81
C PHE A 179 11.87 -15.85 4.74
N LEU A 180 12.49 -16.96 5.17
CA LEU A 180 13.95 -17.14 5.13
C LEU A 180 14.44 -17.73 3.80
N ALA A 181 13.67 -18.62 3.20
CA ALA A 181 14.02 -19.29 1.95
C ALA A 181 13.26 -18.74 0.73
N GLY A 182 12.00 -18.31 0.89
CA GLY A 182 11.12 -17.90 -0.20
C GLY A 182 11.52 -16.62 -0.93
N ALA A 183 12.08 -15.61 -0.26
CA ALA A 183 12.57 -14.40 -0.93
C ALA A 183 13.79 -14.68 -1.82
N LEU A 184 14.68 -15.59 -1.40
CA LEU A 184 15.83 -16.04 -2.19
C LEU A 184 15.42 -17.02 -3.28
N SER A 185 14.51 -17.95 -3.01
CA SER A 185 14.07 -18.95 -3.99
C SER A 185 13.22 -18.31 -5.09
N VAL A 186 12.33 -17.37 -4.78
CA VAL A 186 11.57 -16.63 -5.80
C VAL A 186 12.44 -15.64 -6.56
N SER A 187 13.32 -14.86 -5.92
CA SER A 187 14.28 -14.00 -6.65
C SER A 187 15.17 -14.84 -7.57
N GLN A 188 15.69 -15.98 -7.12
CA GLN A 188 16.48 -16.90 -7.94
C GLN A 188 15.63 -17.62 -9.01
N TRP A 189 14.36 -17.91 -8.75
CA TRP A 189 13.45 -18.58 -9.68
C TRP A 189 13.00 -17.62 -10.79
N ILE A 190 12.71 -16.37 -10.45
CA ILE A 190 12.43 -15.29 -11.41
C ILE A 190 13.70 -14.99 -12.23
N VAL A 191 14.89 -14.96 -11.61
CA VAL A 191 16.17 -14.83 -12.34
C VAL A 191 16.44 -16.04 -13.25
N LYS A 192 16.05 -17.26 -12.85
CA LYS A 192 16.17 -18.48 -13.68
C LYS A 192 15.11 -18.57 -14.79
N ARG A 193 13.98 -17.87 -14.67
CA ARG A 193 12.91 -17.77 -15.68
C ARG A 193 12.82 -16.33 -16.19
N SER A 194 13.70 -15.99 -17.14
CA SER A 194 13.91 -14.65 -17.71
C SER A 194 12.64 -13.90 -18.15
N CYS A 195 11.54 -14.58 -18.45
CA CYS A 195 10.34 -13.95 -19.03
C CYS A 195 9.64 -12.94 -18.10
N ALA A 196 9.59 -13.18 -16.78
CA ALA A 196 8.88 -12.30 -15.85
C ALA A 196 9.66 -11.03 -15.51
N ILE A 197 10.98 -11.13 -15.29
CA ILE A 197 11.86 -9.95 -15.13
C ILE A 197 12.00 -9.20 -16.45
N SER A 198 12.20 -9.92 -17.57
CA SER A 198 12.42 -9.27 -18.86
C SER A 198 11.20 -8.47 -19.31
N SER A 199 9.98 -8.95 -19.06
CA SER A 199 8.76 -8.19 -19.37
C SER A 199 8.56 -6.99 -18.44
N ALA A 200 8.82 -7.13 -17.13
CA ALA A 200 8.74 -6.00 -16.21
C ALA A 200 9.78 -4.91 -16.54
N LEU A 201 11.02 -5.32 -16.87
CA LEU A 201 12.11 -4.40 -17.23
C LEU A 201 11.97 -3.81 -18.63
N SER A 202 11.35 -4.49 -19.60
CA SER A 202 11.12 -3.92 -20.94
C SER A 202 10.08 -2.81 -20.94
N CYS A 203 9.16 -2.81 -19.97
CA CYS A 203 8.17 -1.76 -19.79
C CYS A 203 8.78 -0.43 -19.33
N VAL A 204 9.85 -0.45 -18.51
CA VAL A 204 10.42 0.78 -17.90
C VAL A 204 10.99 1.75 -18.96
N PRO A 205 11.85 1.32 -19.90
CA PRO A 205 12.31 2.18 -20.98
C PRO A 205 11.17 2.72 -21.85
N ARG A 206 10.10 1.94 -22.09
CA ARG A 206 8.92 2.37 -22.85
C ARG A 206 8.12 3.48 -22.13
N LEU A 207 8.16 3.51 -20.80
CA LEU A 207 7.53 4.56 -19.98
C LEU A 207 8.35 5.86 -20.01
N SER A 208 9.69 5.75 -19.95
CA SER A 208 10.60 6.90 -19.95
C SER A 208 10.56 7.72 -21.25
N VAL A 209 10.04 7.18 -22.35
CA VAL A 209 9.91 7.93 -23.62
C VAL A 209 8.74 8.92 -23.61
N ASN A 210 7.79 8.77 -22.67
CA ASN A 210 6.63 9.66 -22.53
C ASN A 210 6.70 10.60 -21.32
N ALA A 211 7.62 10.37 -20.38
CA ALA A 211 7.92 11.34 -19.32
C ALA A 211 8.91 12.38 -19.86
N HIS A 212 8.51 13.64 -19.85
CA HIS A 212 9.28 14.75 -20.41
C HIS A 212 10.76 14.73 -19.98
N TYR A 213 11.64 14.79 -20.98
CA TYR A 213 13.03 15.20 -20.85
C TYR A 213 13.07 16.59 -20.18
N VAL A 214 13.45 16.64 -18.90
CA VAL A 214 13.88 17.89 -18.26
C VAL A 214 15.39 17.94 -18.47
N PRO A 215 15.92 18.83 -19.32
CA PRO A 215 17.35 19.04 -19.39
C PRO A 215 17.80 19.68 -18.08
N ASP A 216 18.70 19.00 -17.37
CA ASP A 216 19.51 19.58 -16.30
C ASP A 216 20.50 20.60 -16.92
N ASP A 217 19.98 21.75 -17.35
CA ASP A 217 20.78 22.96 -17.54
C ASP A 217 20.67 23.77 -16.25
N HIS A 218 21.59 23.53 -15.30
CA HIS A 218 22.21 24.52 -14.40
C HIS A 218 22.80 23.85 -13.15
N LEU A 219 23.94 23.17 -13.34
CA LEU A 219 24.96 22.97 -12.30
C LEU A 219 26.34 23.20 -12.94
N CYS A 220 26.73 24.47 -13.04
CA CYS A 220 28.12 24.92 -13.10
C CYS A 220 28.39 25.79 -11.88
#